data_AF-A0A851ISY8-F1
#
_entry.id   AF-A0A851ISY8-F1
#
_cell.length_a   1.000
_cell.length_b   1.000
_cell.length_c   1.000
_cell.angle_alpha   90.00
_cell.angle_beta   90.00
_cell.angle_gamma   90.00
#
_symmetry.space_group_name_H-M   'P 1'
#
loop_
_entity.id
_entity.type
_entity.pdbx_description
1 polymer ?
#
loop_
_entity_poly.entity_id
_entity_poly.type
_entity_poly.pdbx_seq_one_letter_code
_entity_poly.pdbx_strand_id
1 'polypeptide(L)'
;MKIQDVFESGREDDKTIIMQRHNELMKEIKEKKNSKIERNENKSSVGTNREDQGTNAYLESLERIKAAAIAARIARGEEIAKAQEDFLSTKYPDMLSDAEIVKNKINNVIKKIESTKSKKEAEEILQKLDARILTLPHGSGDRTVFDTAVKIIKEKK
;
A
#
# COMPACT_ATOMS: atom_id res chain seq x y z
N MET A 1 -16.90 1.03 -11.95
CA MET A 1 -16.11 2.18 -11.49
C MET A 1 -15.20 1.67 -10.39
N LYS A 2 -13.89 1.56 -10.66
CA LYS A 2 -12.91 1.02 -9.71
C LYS A 2 -12.42 2.17 -8.82
N ILE A 3 -12.04 1.89 -7.58
CA ILE A 3 -11.46 2.88 -6.65
C ILE A 3 -10.18 3.53 -7.22
N GLN A 4 -9.46 2.82 -8.10
CA GLN A 4 -8.33 3.37 -8.86
C GLN A 4 -8.73 4.52 -9.79
N ASP A 5 -9.95 4.50 -10.35
CA ASP A 5 -10.45 5.57 -11.23
C ASP A 5 -10.79 6.85 -10.45
N VAL A 6 -10.88 6.80 -9.12
CA VAL A 6 -11.24 7.93 -8.25
C VAL A 6 -10.00 8.61 -7.65
N PHE A 7 -8.90 7.87 -7.46
CA PHE A 7 -7.64 8.44 -6.94
C PHE A 7 -6.72 8.99 -8.03
N GLU A 8 -6.88 8.56 -9.28
CA GLU A 8 -6.07 9.03 -10.42
C GLU A 8 -6.71 10.22 -11.16
N SER A 9 -7.99 10.54 -10.95
CA SER A 9 -8.60 11.75 -11.51
C SER A 9 -8.30 12.95 -10.62
N GLY A 10 -7.24 13.68 -10.95
CA GLY A 10 -6.84 14.90 -10.24
C GLY A 10 -7.95 15.95 -10.17
N ARG A 11 -8.36 16.28 -8.95
CA ARG A 11 -8.82 17.59 -8.49
C ARG A 11 -8.51 17.66 -6.99
N GLU A 12 -7.74 18.66 -6.55
CA GLU A 12 -7.42 18.85 -5.13
C GLU A 12 -8.69 18.97 -4.26
N ASP A 13 -9.78 19.43 -4.87
CA ASP A 13 -11.12 19.54 -4.31
C ASP A 13 -11.69 18.19 -3.83
N ASP A 14 -11.44 17.09 -4.55
CA ASP A 14 -11.96 15.77 -4.14
C ASP A 14 -11.20 15.21 -2.94
N LYS A 15 -9.90 15.52 -2.85
CA LYS A 15 -9.05 15.14 -1.72
C LYS A 15 -9.40 15.95 -0.47
N THR A 16 -9.71 17.24 -0.62
CA THR A 16 -10.17 18.09 0.50
C THR A 16 -11.57 17.70 0.96
N ILE A 17 -12.50 17.36 0.06
CA ILE A 17 -13.84 16.86 0.40
C ILE A 17 -13.76 15.56 1.21
N ILE A 18 -12.92 14.61 0.78
CA ILE A 18 -12.73 13.35 1.51
C ILE A 18 -12.12 13.59 2.89
N MET A 19 -11.13 14.50 2.99
CA MET A 19 -10.49 14.84 4.27
C MET A 19 -11.43 15.63 5.19
N GLN A 20 -12.28 16.49 4.65
CA GLN A 20 -13.29 17.23 5.39
C GLN A 20 -14.35 16.28 5.95
N ARG A 21 -14.82 15.33 5.14
CA ARG A 21 -15.73 14.27 5.58
C ARG A 21 -15.10 13.37 6.66
N HIS A 22 -13.81 13.07 6.56
CA HIS A 22 -13.07 12.36 7.61
C HIS A 22 -13.07 13.15 8.93
N ASN A 23 -12.78 14.45 8.88
CA ASN A 23 -12.74 15.30 10.06
C ASN A 23 -14.12 15.46 10.72
N GLU A 24 -15.19 15.60 9.92
CA GLU A 24 -16.57 15.65 10.40
C GLU A 24 -16.98 14.35 11.10
N LEU A 25 -16.67 13.19 10.50
CA LEU A 25 -16.92 11.89 11.14
C LEU A 25 -16.16 11.72 12.45
N MET A 26 -14.91 12.18 12.53
CA MET A 26 -14.13 12.14 13.77
C MET A 26 -14.70 13.06 14.85
N LYS A 27 -15.27 14.21 14.46
CA LYS A 27 -15.97 15.12 15.35
C LYS A 27 -17.27 14.50 15.86
N GLU A 28 -18.08 13.89 14.99
CA GLU A 28 -19.32 13.19 15.37
C GLU A 28 -19.05 12.00 16.30
N ILE A 29 -17.98 11.24 16.07
CA ILE A 29 -17.59 10.12 16.94
C ILE A 29 -17.19 10.65 18.33
N LYS A 30 -16.45 11.76 18.41
CA LYS A 30 -16.11 12.40 19.69
C LYS A 30 -17.35 12.95 20.40
N GLU A 31 -18.25 13.62 19.68
CA GLU A 31 -19.51 14.15 20.23
C GLU A 31 -20.43 13.03 20.73
N LYS A 32 -20.60 11.93 19.97
CA LYS A 32 -21.36 10.74 20.42
C LYS A 32 -20.74 10.08 21.65
N LYS A 33 -19.42 10.16 21.82
CA LYS A 33 -18.73 9.64 23.01
C LYS A 33 -18.98 10.51 24.25
N ASN A 34 -19.07 11.83 24.07
CA ASN A 34 -19.44 12.76 25.14
C ASN A 34 -20.94 12.69 25.48
N SER A 35 -21.83 12.57 24.49
CA SER A 35 -23.29 12.45 24.72
C SER A 35 -23.73 11.10 25.31
N LYS A 36 -22.91 10.05 25.21
CA LYS A 36 -23.14 8.77 25.91
C LYS A 36 -22.88 8.84 27.42
N ILE A 37 -22.18 9.86 27.90
CA ILE A 37 -21.94 10.07 29.33
C ILE A 37 -23.16 10.71 30.02
N GLU A 38 -23.97 11.50 29.29
CA GLU A 38 -25.16 12.19 29.85
C GLU A 38 -26.48 11.42 29.70
N ARG A 39 -26.56 10.36 28.86
CA ARG A 39 -27.80 9.61 28.57
C ARG A 39 -27.81 8.18 29.11
N ASN A 40 -27.35 7.97 30.35
CA ASN A 40 -27.47 6.68 31.02
C ASN A 40 -28.75 6.55 31.87
N GLU A 41 -29.76 7.36 31.58
CA GLU A 41 -31.12 7.20 32.12
C GLU A 41 -32.11 7.11 30.96
N ASN A 42 -32.88 6.01 30.94
CA ASN A 42 -34.07 5.75 30.12
C ASN A 42 -33.90 5.06 28.74
N LYS A 43 -33.99 3.72 28.82
CA LYS A 43 -34.81 2.77 28.04
C LYS A 43 -35.10 3.01 26.54
N SER A 44 -34.75 1.94 25.82
CA SER A 44 -35.53 1.18 24.81
C SER A 44 -35.66 1.68 23.35
N SER A 45 -35.11 0.81 22.50
CA SER A 45 -35.76 0.15 21.34
C SER A 45 -35.70 0.80 19.96
N VAL A 46 -35.34 -0.08 19.01
CA VAL A 46 -35.57 -0.08 17.56
C VAL A 46 -34.86 1.00 16.73
N GLY A 47 -33.80 0.59 16.05
CA GLY A 47 -33.19 1.39 14.97
C GLY A 47 -31.88 0.82 14.40
N THR A 48 -31.67 -0.49 14.42
CA THR A 48 -30.39 -1.10 14.06
C THR A 48 -30.57 -1.81 12.73
N ASN A 49 -30.08 -1.27 11.61
CA ASN A 49 -29.81 -2.04 10.36
C ASN A 49 -29.20 -1.22 9.20
N ARG A 50 -29.23 0.12 9.19
CA ARG A 50 -28.62 0.92 8.10
C ARG A 50 -27.26 1.56 8.44
N GLU A 51 -27.04 1.97 9.69
CA GLU A 51 -25.77 2.59 10.11
C GLU A 51 -24.61 1.58 10.23
N ASP A 52 -24.93 0.33 10.60
CA ASP A 52 -23.93 -0.73 10.80
C ASP A 52 -23.34 -1.27 9.48
N GLN A 53 -24.13 -1.30 8.40
CA GLN A 53 -23.67 -1.77 7.09
C GLN A 53 -22.64 -0.81 6.48
N GLY A 54 -22.86 0.51 6.61
CA GLY A 54 -21.92 1.52 6.13
C GLY A 54 -20.61 1.53 6.91
N THR A 55 -20.68 1.30 8.23
CA THR A 55 -19.50 1.25 9.10
C THR A 55 -18.67 -0.01 8.83
N ASN A 56 -19.30 -1.17 8.63
CA ASN A 56 -18.61 -2.42 8.30
C ASN A 56 -17.91 -2.35 6.93
N ALA A 57 -18.56 -1.80 5.91
CA ALA A 57 -17.94 -1.64 4.59
C ALA A 57 -16.74 -0.68 4.64
N TYR A 58 -16.82 0.39 5.44
CA TYR A 58 -15.70 1.30 5.64
C TYR A 58 -14.53 0.63 6.35
N LEU A 59 -14.77 -0.13 7.42
CA LEU A 59 -13.73 -0.87 8.14
C LEU A 59 -13.04 -1.89 7.24
N GLU A 60 -13.80 -2.62 6.42
CA GLU A 60 -13.25 -3.58 5.44
C GLU A 60 -12.37 -2.86 4.40
N SER A 61 -12.78 -1.67 3.94
CA SER A 61 -11.96 -0.89 3.01
C SER A 61 -10.64 -0.43 3.62
N LEU A 62 -10.64 -0.02 4.90
CA LEU A 62 -9.42 0.37 5.61
C LEU A 62 -8.49 -0.82 5.82
N GLU A 63 -9.05 -1.99 6.14
CA GLU A 63 -8.28 -3.22 6.29
C GLU A 63 -7.62 -3.62 4.96
N ARG A 64 -8.34 -3.51 3.85
CA ARG A 64 -7.80 -3.80 2.51
C ARG A 64 -6.73 -2.80 2.08
N ILE A 65 -6.88 -1.51 2.42
CA ILE A 65 -5.84 -0.49 2.19
C ILE A 65 -4.58 -0.82 3.00
N LYS A 66 -4.74 -1.23 4.27
CA LYS A 66 -3.63 -1.68 5.10
C LYS A 66 -2.93 -2.90 4.51
N ALA A 67 -3.69 -3.88 4.02
CA ALA A 67 -3.15 -5.06 3.35
C ALA A 67 -2.36 -4.67 2.09
N ALA A 68 -2.92 -3.82 1.23
CA ALA A 68 -2.24 -3.33 0.04
C ALA A 68 -0.94 -2.57 0.38
N ALA A 69 -0.93 -1.77 1.45
CA ALA A 69 0.27 -1.07 1.90
C ALA A 69 1.36 -2.04 2.37
N ILE A 70 1.01 -3.08 3.13
CA ILE A 70 1.98 -4.11 3.56
C ILE A 70 2.51 -4.88 2.34
N ALA A 71 1.62 -5.32 1.44
CA ALA A 71 1.98 -6.04 0.22
C ALA A 71 2.93 -5.20 -0.67
N ALA A 72 2.67 -3.91 -0.81
CA ALA A 72 3.56 -3.01 -1.55
C ALA A 72 4.97 -2.94 -0.93
N ARG A 73 5.08 -2.92 0.41
CA ARG A 73 6.38 -2.93 1.09
C ARG A 73 7.12 -4.25 0.90
N ILE A 74 6.41 -5.39 0.94
CA ILE A 74 6.98 -6.70 0.59
C ILE A 74 7.51 -6.70 -0.84
N ALA A 75 6.72 -6.21 -1.79
CA ALA A 75 7.09 -6.15 -3.20
C ALA A 75 8.37 -5.33 -3.45
N ARG A 76 8.58 -4.26 -2.68
CA ARG A 76 9.81 -3.43 -2.71
C ARG A 76 11.03 -4.12 -2.10
N GLY A 77 10.85 -5.22 -1.40
CA GLY A 77 11.90 -5.92 -0.67
C GLY A 77 12.21 -5.31 0.71
N GLU A 78 11.28 -4.55 1.30
CA GLU A 78 11.45 -4.06 2.67
C GLU A 78 11.34 -5.20 3.69
N GLU A 79 11.99 -5.05 4.84
CA GLU A 79 11.77 -5.93 5.99
C GLU A 79 10.41 -5.63 6.63
N ILE A 80 9.64 -6.70 6.89
CA ILE A 80 8.27 -6.64 7.38
C ILE A 80 8.18 -7.46 8.66
N ALA A 81 7.38 -6.96 9.62
CA ALA A 81 7.19 -7.67 10.86
C ALA A 81 6.40 -8.96 10.59
N LYS A 82 6.76 -10.05 11.28
CA LYS A 82 6.08 -11.35 11.14
C LYS A 82 4.55 -11.25 11.29
N ALA A 83 4.07 -10.43 12.24
CA ALA A 83 2.64 -10.21 12.42
C ALA A 83 1.93 -9.60 11.19
N GLN A 84 2.65 -8.84 10.36
CA GLN A 84 2.13 -8.28 9.11
C GLN A 84 2.11 -9.34 7.99
N GLU A 85 3.10 -10.24 7.94
CA GLU A 85 3.09 -11.40 7.04
C GLU A 85 1.98 -12.39 7.43
N ASP A 86 1.82 -12.69 8.73
CA ASP A 86 0.75 -13.54 9.26
C ASP A 86 -0.64 -12.93 8.94
N PHE A 87 -0.77 -11.61 9.04
CA PHE A 87 -2.00 -10.90 8.66
C PHE A 87 -2.33 -11.10 7.17
N LEU A 88 -1.36 -10.90 6.27
CA LEU A 88 -1.59 -11.09 4.84
C LEU A 88 -1.86 -12.55 4.48
N SER A 89 -1.05 -13.49 4.98
CA SER A 89 -1.23 -14.91 4.68
C SER A 89 -2.60 -15.44 5.14
N THR A 90 -3.12 -14.91 6.26
CA THR A 90 -4.42 -15.32 6.79
C THR A 90 -5.60 -14.65 6.08
N LYS A 91 -5.52 -13.34 5.80
CA LYS A 91 -6.68 -12.54 5.35
C LYS A 91 -6.65 -12.21 3.86
N TYR A 92 -5.47 -12.09 3.26
CA TYR A 92 -5.26 -11.65 1.89
C TYR A 92 -4.12 -12.44 1.20
N PRO A 93 -4.21 -13.79 1.14
CA PRO A 93 -3.14 -14.63 0.61
C PRO A 93 -2.78 -14.30 -0.84
N ASP A 94 -3.77 -13.88 -1.65
CA ASP A 94 -3.56 -13.47 -3.03
C ASP A 94 -2.64 -12.23 -3.12
N MET A 95 -2.83 -11.24 -2.23
CA MET A 95 -2.00 -10.04 -2.20
C MET A 95 -0.57 -10.34 -1.77
N LEU A 96 -0.39 -11.32 -0.87
CA LEU A 96 0.93 -11.79 -0.46
C LEU A 96 1.65 -12.45 -1.64
N SER A 97 0.97 -13.35 -2.33
CA SER A 97 1.51 -14.04 -3.51
C SER A 97 1.92 -13.06 -4.61
N ASP A 98 1.05 -12.10 -4.95
CA ASP A 98 1.35 -11.06 -5.95
C ASP A 98 2.58 -10.22 -5.54
N ALA A 99 2.66 -9.84 -4.27
CA ALA A 99 3.80 -9.09 -3.75
C ALA A 99 5.11 -9.88 -3.85
N GLU A 100 5.10 -11.17 -3.52
CA GLU A 100 6.27 -12.04 -3.64
C GLU A 100 6.71 -12.24 -5.09
N ILE A 101 5.77 -12.37 -6.02
CA ILE A 101 6.07 -12.44 -7.46
C ILE A 101 6.81 -11.17 -7.91
N VAL A 102 6.31 -9.99 -7.52
CA VAL A 102 6.96 -8.71 -7.87
C VAL A 102 8.34 -8.60 -7.21
N LYS A 103 8.45 -8.91 -5.91
CA LYS A 103 9.72 -8.93 -5.18
C LYS A 103 10.76 -9.81 -5.88
N ASN A 104 10.36 -11.01 -6.29
CA ASN A 104 11.24 -11.95 -6.99
C ASN A 104 11.66 -11.44 -8.37
N LYS A 105 10.76 -10.80 -9.12
CA LYS A 105 11.11 -10.16 -10.41
C LYS A 105 12.17 -9.08 -10.21
N ILE A 106 11.98 -8.19 -9.23
CA ILE A 106 12.96 -7.14 -8.93
C ILE A 106 14.30 -7.74 -8.52
N ASN A 107 14.30 -8.69 -7.59
CA ASN A 107 15.52 -9.35 -7.12
C ASN A 107 16.26 -10.07 -8.26
N ASN A 108 15.56 -10.70 -9.18
CA ASN A 108 16.17 -11.37 -10.33
C ASN A 108 16.85 -10.37 -11.27
N VAL A 109 16.24 -9.19 -11.48
CA VAL A 109 16.85 -8.11 -12.26
C VAL A 109 18.12 -7.61 -11.60
N ILE A 110 18.07 -7.29 -10.31
CA ILE A 110 19.23 -6.80 -9.55
C ILE A 110 20.36 -7.83 -9.56
N LYS A 111 20.07 -9.10 -9.24
CA LYS A 111 21.06 -10.19 -9.29
C LYS A 111 21.69 -10.35 -10.67
N LYS A 112 20.91 -10.20 -11.74
CA LYS A 112 21.41 -10.30 -13.11
C LYS A 112 22.44 -9.21 -13.39
N ILE A 113 22.19 -7.97 -12.95
CA ILE A 113 23.12 -6.84 -13.07
C ILE A 113 24.33 -7.02 -12.15
N GLU A 114 24.16 -7.52 -10.93
CA GLU A 114 25.27 -7.79 -10.00
C GLU A 114 26.21 -8.87 -10.53
N SER A 115 25.66 -9.90 -11.18
CA SER A 115 26.42 -11.05 -11.71
C SER A 115 27.31 -10.74 -12.92
N THR A 116 27.16 -9.57 -13.56
CA THR A 116 28.01 -9.19 -14.71
C THR A 116 29.43 -8.87 -14.27
N LYS A 117 30.40 -9.11 -15.17
CA LYS A 117 31.81 -8.88 -14.85
C LYS A 117 32.27 -7.47 -15.16
N SER A 118 31.73 -6.88 -16.22
CA SER A 118 32.11 -5.54 -16.66
C SER A 118 30.95 -4.55 -16.54
N LYS A 119 31.31 -3.27 -16.41
CA LYS A 119 30.35 -2.16 -16.47
C LYS A 119 29.53 -2.17 -17.77
N LYS A 120 30.18 -2.41 -18.91
CA LYS A 120 29.53 -2.42 -20.23
C LYS A 120 28.47 -3.51 -20.36
N GLU A 121 28.76 -4.73 -19.90
CA GLU A 121 27.77 -5.82 -19.87
C GLU A 121 26.56 -5.47 -19.01
N ALA A 122 26.80 -4.82 -17.87
CA ALA A 122 25.75 -4.40 -16.96
C ALA A 122 24.81 -3.34 -17.59
N GLU A 123 25.39 -2.38 -18.32
CA GLU A 123 24.65 -1.37 -19.08
C GLU A 123 23.81 -1.98 -20.22
N GLU A 124 24.37 -2.93 -20.96
CA GLU A 124 23.64 -3.64 -22.02
C GLU A 124 22.46 -4.46 -21.48
N ILE A 125 22.60 -5.08 -20.31
CA ILE A 125 21.49 -5.75 -19.63
C ILE A 125 20.44 -4.71 -19.21
N LEU A 126 20.86 -3.60 -18.60
CA LEU A 126 19.96 -2.56 -18.14
C LEU A 126 19.10 -1.98 -19.27
N GLN A 127 19.68 -1.76 -20.45
CA GLN A 127 18.98 -1.26 -21.64
C GLN A 127 17.92 -2.23 -22.18
N LYS A 128 18.05 -3.53 -21.92
CA LYS A 128 17.12 -4.58 -22.38
C LYS A 128 15.99 -4.85 -21.39
N LEU A 129 16.00 -4.22 -20.22
CA LEU A 129 14.98 -4.44 -19.20
C LEU A 129 13.70 -3.65 -19.48
N ASP A 130 12.57 -4.21 -19.05
CA ASP A 130 11.28 -3.55 -19.15
C ASP A 130 11.24 -2.29 -18.26
N ALA A 131 10.91 -1.15 -18.87
CA ALA A 131 10.74 0.13 -18.18
C ALA A 131 9.75 0.03 -17.01
N ARG A 132 8.73 -0.82 -17.11
CA ARG A 132 7.74 -1.03 -16.04
C ARG A 132 8.35 -1.62 -14.77
N ILE A 133 9.42 -2.39 -14.89
CA ILE A 133 10.13 -2.94 -13.72
C ILE A 133 11.13 -1.90 -13.20
N LEU A 134 11.79 -1.18 -14.11
CA LEU A 134 12.80 -0.18 -13.76
C LEU A 134 12.24 0.99 -12.96
N THR A 135 10.99 1.38 -13.19
CA THR A 135 10.32 2.46 -12.47
C THR A 135 9.70 2.02 -11.14
N LEU A 136 9.74 0.73 -10.80
CA LEU A 136 9.21 0.27 -9.52
C LEU A 136 10.07 0.80 -8.36
N PRO A 137 9.45 1.19 -7.23
CA PRO A 137 10.18 1.49 -6.01
C PRO A 137 10.94 0.25 -5.51
N HIS A 138 12.13 0.45 -4.95
CA HIS A 138 12.96 -0.63 -4.43
C HIS A 138 13.66 -0.22 -3.12
N GLY A 139 13.55 -1.09 -2.12
CA GLY A 139 14.01 -0.83 -0.76
C GLY A 139 13.20 0.26 -0.06
N SER A 140 13.79 0.83 0.99
CA SER A 140 13.19 1.92 1.75
C SER A 140 13.55 3.28 1.14
N GLY A 141 12.54 4.11 0.83
CA GLY A 141 12.67 5.47 0.31
C GLY A 141 12.22 5.63 -1.13
N ASP A 142 12.63 6.74 -1.76
CA ASP A 142 12.16 7.16 -3.10
C ASP A 142 13.00 6.59 -4.26
N ARG A 143 13.80 5.55 -3.99
CA ARG A 143 14.67 4.94 -5.00
C ARG A 143 13.91 3.93 -5.83
N THR A 144 14.22 3.90 -7.11
CA THR A 144 13.70 2.90 -8.04
C THR A 144 14.65 1.74 -8.24
N VAL A 145 14.17 0.68 -8.91
CA VAL A 145 15.02 -0.42 -9.40
C VAL A 145 16.11 0.13 -10.33
N PHE A 146 15.79 1.13 -11.17
CA PHE A 146 16.77 1.79 -12.03
C PHE A 146 17.88 2.47 -11.22
N ASP A 147 17.53 3.26 -10.19
CA ASP A 147 18.53 3.95 -9.37
C ASP A 147 19.47 2.96 -8.68
N THR A 148 18.90 1.85 -8.20
CA THR A 148 19.67 0.76 -7.58
C THR A 148 20.61 0.11 -8.59
N ALA A 149 20.10 -0.20 -9.80
CA ALA A 149 20.89 -0.75 -10.88
C ALA A 149 22.04 0.18 -11.30
N VAL A 150 21.78 1.47 -11.50
CA VAL A 150 22.80 2.46 -11.87
C VAL A 150 23.87 2.58 -10.79
N LYS A 151 23.48 2.53 -9.51
CA LYS A 151 24.44 2.52 -8.40
C LYS A 151 25.39 1.31 -8.50
N ILE A 152 24.85 0.10 -8.69
CA ILE A 152 25.64 -1.14 -8.85
C ILE A 152 26.59 -1.02 -10.05
N ILE A 153 26.12 -0.49 -11.18
CA ILE A 153 26.93 -0.30 -12.39
C ILE A 153 28.09 0.69 -12.15
N LYS A 154 27.85 1.77 -11.41
CA LYS A 154 28.89 2.76 -11.07
C LYS A 154 29.98 2.20 -10.18
N GLU A 155 29.66 1.22 -9.35
CA GLU A 155 30.62 0.56 -8.45
C GLU A 155 31.48 -0.49 -9.17
N LYS A 156 31.09 -0.92 -10.38
CA LYS A 156 31.87 -1.85 -11.22
C LYS A 156 33.01 -1.13 -11.93
N LYS A 157 34.17 -1.78 -11.95
CA LYS A 157 35.38 -1.33 -12.67
C LYS A 157 35.30 -1.62 -14.17
#